data_AF-A0A6S6T9M2-F1
#
_entry.id   AF-A0A6S6T9M2-F1
#
_cell.length_a   1.000
_cell.length_b   1.000
_cell.length_c   1.000
_cell.angle_alpha   90.00
_cell.angle_beta   90.00
_cell.angle_gamma   90.00
#
_symmetry.space_group_name_H-M   'P 1'
#
loop_
_entity.id
_entity.type
_entity.pdbx_description
1 polymer ?
#
loop_
_entity_poly.entity_id
_entity_poly.type
_entity_poly.pdbx_seq_one_letter_code
_entity_poly.pdbx_strand_id
1 'polypeptide(L)'
;MGIFSQAKSWKFAAVIASYAEKQVEGSEYPWMWEIIATIAEEFNNEVNVFVVAIGLIVLIIVTYAFGKEQSDKHTDFFVEELKRKNEEIERLQEALKSTPSNQEKLLFSTQIEVLSNELIKVKETEKRLKENALEVEVVKVVTEILNEKGIDEALAYLENLDIQKLTEKNREYSKALLTQADLYELRNEHLKANKYYIKSIGFDRNFSNSLIYVDYLAQQNENIKVLKQLQIMELELVFSQDEKIIFLGSIANGYYKQNQFLEAEEAYNEALELYRALAQNN
;
A
#
# COMPACT_ATOMS: atom_id res chain seq x y z
N MET A 1 -17.02 -8.15 -42.31
CA MET A 1 -16.48 -7.84 -40.97
C MET A 1 -17.65 -7.54 -40.01
N GLY A 2 -18.58 -8.47 -39.76
CA GLY A 2 -19.90 -8.07 -39.21
C GLY A 2 -20.79 -9.13 -38.57
N ILE A 3 -20.24 -10.23 -38.04
CA ILE A 3 -21.04 -11.23 -37.30
C ILE A 3 -20.45 -11.49 -35.89
N PHE A 4 -19.12 -11.37 -35.74
CA PHE A 4 -18.44 -11.58 -34.45
C PHE A 4 -18.54 -10.41 -33.46
N SER A 5 -18.96 -9.21 -33.88
CA SER A 5 -19.18 -8.06 -32.97
C SER A 5 -20.56 -8.09 -32.30
N GLN A 6 -21.61 -8.50 -33.04
CA GLN A 6 -22.99 -8.56 -32.52
C GLN A 6 -23.16 -9.62 -31.42
N ALA A 7 -22.51 -10.78 -31.57
CA ALA A 7 -22.59 -11.85 -30.56
C ALA A 7 -21.94 -11.47 -29.21
N LYS A 8 -20.97 -10.55 -29.20
CA LYS A 8 -20.34 -10.05 -27.96
C LYS A 8 -21.17 -8.95 -27.29
N SER A 9 -21.83 -8.08 -28.06
CA SER A 9 -22.71 -7.04 -27.51
C SER A 9 -23.94 -7.63 -26.82
N TRP A 10 -24.53 -8.70 -27.36
CA TRP A 10 -25.70 -9.36 -26.76
C TRP A 10 -25.39 -10.03 -25.41
N LYS A 11 -24.21 -10.66 -25.29
CA LYS A 11 -23.76 -11.23 -24.01
C LYS A 11 -23.48 -10.17 -22.95
N PHE A 12 -23.00 -8.99 -23.35
CA PHE A 12 -22.73 -7.90 -22.43
C PHE A 12 -24.01 -7.24 -21.93
N ALA A 13 -24.99 -7.01 -22.81
CA ALA A 13 -26.30 -6.47 -22.45
C ALA A 13 -27.05 -7.40 -21.48
N ALA A 14 -27.05 -8.71 -21.74
CA ALA A 14 -27.68 -9.69 -20.86
C ALA A 14 -27.03 -9.73 -19.45
N VAL A 15 -25.71 -9.52 -19.36
CA VAL A 15 -25.00 -9.44 -18.07
C VAL A 15 -25.39 -8.18 -17.30
N ILE A 16 -25.53 -7.04 -17.98
CA ILE A 16 -25.95 -5.79 -17.35
C ILE A 16 -27.40 -5.89 -16.87
N ALA A 17 -28.31 -6.44 -17.67
CA ALA A 17 -29.71 -6.63 -17.29
C ALA A 17 -29.82 -7.54 -16.04
N SER A 18 -29.14 -8.69 -16.06
CA SER A 18 -29.13 -9.62 -14.92
C SER A 18 -28.48 -9.03 -13.67
N TYR A 19 -27.48 -8.17 -13.83
CA TYR A 19 -26.86 -7.46 -12.71
C TYR A 19 -27.82 -6.41 -12.14
N ALA A 20 -28.47 -5.61 -13.00
CA ALA A 20 -29.42 -4.58 -12.59
C ALA A 20 -30.63 -5.17 -11.85
N GLU A 21 -31.23 -6.25 -12.35
CA GLU A 21 -32.35 -6.94 -11.68
C GLU A 21 -31.99 -7.40 -10.26
N LYS A 22 -30.77 -7.92 -10.05
CA LYS A 22 -30.30 -8.35 -8.72
C LYS A 22 -30.10 -7.20 -7.75
N GLN A 23 -29.93 -5.97 -8.24
CA GLN A 23 -29.78 -4.78 -7.40
C GLN A 23 -31.12 -4.10 -7.10
N VAL A 24 -32.22 -4.48 -7.76
CA VAL A 24 -33.57 -3.96 -7.46
C VAL A 24 -33.99 -4.35 -6.04
N GLU A 25 -33.75 -5.60 -5.64
CA GLU A 25 -34.03 -6.09 -4.28
C GLU A 25 -33.00 -5.55 -3.28
N GLY A 26 -33.38 -4.52 -2.53
CA GLY A 26 -32.56 -3.91 -1.47
C GLY A 26 -31.96 -2.55 -1.82
N SER A 27 -32.20 -2.03 -3.02
CA SER A 27 -31.82 -0.67 -3.39
C SER A 27 -32.80 0.36 -2.81
N GLU A 28 -32.27 1.51 -2.35
CA GLU A 28 -33.07 2.69 -1.99
C GLU A 28 -33.83 3.28 -3.20
N TYR A 29 -33.39 2.95 -4.43
CA TYR A 29 -33.99 3.43 -5.68
C TYR A 29 -34.26 2.29 -6.68
N PRO A 30 -35.27 1.41 -6.42
CA PRO A 30 -35.59 0.27 -7.27
C PRO A 30 -35.97 0.67 -8.70
N TRP A 31 -36.72 1.77 -8.85
CA TRP A 31 -37.18 2.32 -10.13
C TRP A 31 -36.03 2.64 -11.11
N MET A 32 -34.83 2.93 -10.59
CA MET A 32 -33.67 3.24 -11.41
C MET A 32 -33.03 1.99 -12.01
N TRP A 33 -32.95 0.92 -11.21
CA TRP A 33 -32.48 -0.38 -11.68
C TRP A 33 -33.45 -1.01 -12.68
N GLU A 34 -34.75 -0.77 -12.51
CA GLU A 34 -35.77 -1.11 -13.50
C GLU A 34 -35.55 -0.38 -14.85
N ILE A 35 -35.19 0.91 -14.82
CA ILE A 35 -34.83 1.65 -16.03
C ILE A 35 -33.56 1.09 -16.69
N ILE A 36 -32.52 0.78 -15.91
CA ILE A 36 -31.27 0.21 -16.44
C ILE A 36 -31.51 -1.18 -17.03
N ALA A 37 -32.32 -2.02 -16.38
CA ALA A 37 -32.69 -3.33 -16.88
C ALA A 37 -33.51 -3.22 -18.19
N THR A 38 -34.49 -2.32 -18.22
CA THR A 38 -35.32 -2.05 -19.42
C THR A 38 -34.45 -1.58 -20.59
N ILE A 39 -33.55 -0.62 -20.36
CA ILE A 39 -32.60 -0.15 -21.38
C ILE A 39 -31.71 -1.31 -21.86
N ALA A 40 -31.17 -2.13 -20.94
CA ALA A 40 -30.31 -3.26 -21.30
C ALA A 40 -31.06 -4.35 -22.11
N GLU A 41 -32.35 -4.56 -21.85
CA GLU A 41 -33.21 -5.47 -22.62
C GLU A 41 -33.51 -4.93 -24.02
N GLU A 42 -33.74 -3.62 -24.14
CA GLU A 42 -33.98 -2.94 -25.42
C GLU A 42 -32.72 -2.95 -26.32
N PHE A 43 -31.53 -2.85 -25.71
CA PHE A 43 -30.22 -3.07 -26.35
C PHE A 43 -30.05 -4.47 -26.95
N ASN A 44 -30.76 -5.48 -26.43
CA ASN A 44 -30.70 -6.85 -26.94
C ASN A 44 -31.57 -7.03 -28.20
N ASN A 45 -32.59 -6.19 -28.37
CA ASN A 45 -33.62 -6.36 -29.40
C ASN A 45 -33.42 -5.51 -30.67
N GLU A 46 -32.74 -4.34 -30.61
CA GLU A 46 -32.46 -3.53 -31.82
C GLU A 46 -31.04 -2.97 -31.91
N VAL A 47 -30.45 -3.02 -33.12
CA VAL A 47 -29.14 -2.41 -33.45
C VAL A 47 -29.34 -0.91 -33.74
N ASN A 48 -29.88 -0.16 -32.78
CA ASN A 48 -30.01 1.28 -32.92
C ASN A 48 -28.91 2.01 -32.14
N VAL A 49 -27.89 2.46 -32.87
CA VAL A 49 -26.69 3.15 -32.34
C VAL A 49 -27.05 4.40 -31.51
N PHE A 50 -28.19 5.04 -31.78
CA PHE A 50 -28.67 6.17 -30.98
C PHE A 50 -29.08 5.77 -29.57
N VAL A 51 -29.72 4.61 -29.40
CA VAL A 51 -30.10 4.08 -28.07
C VAL A 51 -28.85 3.72 -27.28
N VAL A 52 -27.82 3.20 -27.96
CA VAL A 52 -26.50 2.91 -27.37
C VAL A 52 -25.82 4.16 -26.82
N ALA A 53 -25.84 5.24 -27.59
CA ALA A 53 -25.25 6.51 -27.17
C ALA A 53 -25.99 7.12 -25.96
N ILE A 54 -27.33 7.06 -25.95
CA ILE A 54 -28.15 7.56 -24.84
C ILE A 54 -27.91 6.73 -23.57
N GLY A 55 -27.88 5.40 -23.68
CA GLY A 55 -27.61 4.51 -22.55
C GLY A 55 -26.24 4.75 -21.90
N LEU A 56 -25.19 4.99 -22.71
CA LEU A 56 -23.86 5.35 -22.21
C LEU A 56 -23.84 6.73 -21.52
N ILE A 57 -24.56 7.72 -22.06
CA ILE A 57 -24.67 9.04 -21.44
C ILE A 57 -25.37 8.95 -20.09
N VAL A 58 -26.47 8.19 -20.00
CA VAL A 58 -27.18 7.97 -18.73
C VAL A 58 -26.28 7.23 -17.74
N LEU A 59 -25.56 6.19 -18.16
CA LEU A 59 -24.60 5.49 -17.30
C LEU A 59 -23.51 6.43 -16.78
N ILE A 60 -22.94 7.28 -17.64
CA ILE A 60 -21.92 8.26 -17.23
C ILE A 60 -22.51 9.29 -16.25
N ILE A 61 -23.71 9.81 -16.50
CA ILE A 61 -24.38 10.76 -15.62
C ILE A 61 -24.68 10.12 -14.26
N VAL A 62 -25.17 8.87 -14.24
CA VAL A 62 -25.42 8.11 -13.01
C VAL A 62 -24.12 7.83 -12.28
N THR A 63 -23.07 7.36 -12.96
CA THR A 63 -21.76 7.11 -12.34
C THR A 63 -21.14 8.39 -11.77
N TYR A 64 -21.31 9.52 -12.47
CA TYR A 64 -20.83 10.83 -12.03
C TYR A 64 -21.65 11.39 -10.86
N ALA A 65 -22.98 11.28 -10.91
CA ALA A 65 -23.88 11.75 -9.86
C ALA A 65 -23.70 10.92 -8.57
N PHE A 66 -23.64 9.59 -8.66
CA PHE A 66 -23.41 8.72 -7.50
C PHE A 66 -21.97 8.79 -6.98
N GLY A 67 -20.98 8.94 -7.86
CA GLY A 67 -19.60 9.21 -7.45
C GLY A 67 -19.47 10.51 -6.65
N LYS A 68 -20.33 11.49 -6.93
CA LYS A 68 -20.41 12.75 -6.18
C LYS A 68 -21.23 12.63 -4.89
N GLU A 69 -22.33 11.88 -4.91
CA GLU A 69 -23.22 11.75 -3.75
C GLU A 69 -22.68 10.83 -2.64
N GLN A 70 -21.85 9.82 -2.97
CA GLN A 70 -21.05 9.11 -1.96
C GLN A 70 -19.92 9.97 -1.39
N SER A 71 -19.41 10.95 -2.15
CA SER A 71 -18.41 11.90 -1.68
C SER A 71 -19.00 12.97 -0.74
N ASP A 72 -20.30 13.26 -0.82
CA ASP A 72 -20.93 14.35 -0.05
C ASP A 72 -21.32 13.96 1.40
N LYS A 73 -21.20 12.67 1.79
CA LYS A 73 -21.41 12.23 3.18
C LYS A 73 -20.12 12.05 4.00
N HIS A 74 -18.96 12.10 3.36
CA HIS A 74 -17.66 12.05 4.02
C HIS A 74 -16.93 13.36 3.78
N THR A 75 -16.94 14.25 4.76
CA THR A 75 -16.06 15.41 4.75
C THR A 75 -14.63 14.92 4.94
N ASP A 76 -13.87 14.86 3.84
CA ASP A 76 -12.44 14.53 3.87
C ASP A 76 -11.73 15.54 4.78
N PHE A 77 -11.18 15.05 5.90
CA PHE A 77 -10.49 15.86 6.90
C PHE A 77 -9.43 16.77 6.25
N PHE A 78 -8.72 16.26 5.26
CA PHE A 78 -7.67 17.01 4.55
C PHE A 78 -8.25 18.13 3.71
N VAL A 79 -9.41 17.91 3.06
CA VAL A 79 -10.08 18.96 2.28
C VAL A 79 -10.48 20.12 3.18
N GLU A 80 -11.08 19.83 4.35
CA GLU A 80 -11.46 20.86 5.30
C GLU A 80 -10.25 21.60 5.87
N GLU A 81 -9.21 20.88 6.29
CA GLU A 81 -8.04 21.48 6.90
C GLU A 81 -7.23 22.32 5.90
N LEU A 82 -7.11 21.86 4.64
CA LEU A 82 -6.49 22.64 3.57
C LEU A 82 -7.30 23.90 3.26
N LYS A 83 -8.63 23.80 3.19
CA LYS A 83 -9.50 24.94 2.96
C LYS A 83 -9.34 25.98 4.07
N ARG A 84 -9.45 25.55 5.33
CA ARG A 84 -9.31 26.40 6.52
C ARG A 84 -7.99 27.17 6.54
N LYS A 85 -6.87 26.47 6.28
CA LYS A 85 -5.54 27.12 6.25
C LYS A 85 -5.38 28.08 5.07
N ASN A 86 -5.89 27.76 3.89
CA ASN A 86 -5.85 28.66 2.74
C ASN A 86 -6.65 29.94 2.99
N GLU A 87 -7.87 29.82 3.54
CA GLU A 87 -8.71 30.98 3.87
C GLU A 87 -8.02 31.90 4.90
N GLU A 88 -7.32 31.32 5.89
CA GLU A 88 -6.57 32.10 6.87
C GLU A 88 -5.35 32.81 6.25
N ILE A 89 -4.62 32.14 5.35
CA ILE A 89 -3.53 32.77 4.59
C ILE A 89 -4.05 33.95 3.77
N GLU A 90 -5.18 33.79 3.07
CA GLU A 90 -5.79 34.86 2.27
C GLU A 90 -6.17 36.06 3.15
N ARG A 91 -6.79 35.82 4.30
CA ARG A 91 -7.10 36.88 5.29
C ARG A 91 -5.86 37.62 5.75
N LEU A 92 -4.79 36.89 6.09
CA LEU A 92 -3.53 37.49 6.52
C LEU A 92 -2.87 38.28 5.38
N GLN A 93 -2.97 37.82 4.13
CA GLN A 93 -2.47 38.55 2.97
C GLN A 93 -3.24 39.86 2.73
N GLU A 94 -4.54 39.88 2.93
CA GLU A 94 -5.35 41.10 2.88
C GLU A 94 -5.02 42.07 4.01
N ALA A 95 -4.84 41.56 5.23
CA ALA A 95 -4.39 42.35 6.39
C ALA A 95 -2.99 42.95 6.15
N LEU A 96 -2.07 42.17 5.58
CA LEU A 96 -0.72 42.61 5.22
C LEU A 96 -0.72 43.76 4.20
N LYS A 97 -1.62 43.71 3.21
CA LYS A 97 -1.76 44.77 2.18
C LYS A 97 -2.35 46.06 2.74
N SER A 98 -3.24 45.95 3.72
CA SER A 98 -4.01 47.07 4.26
C SER A 98 -3.36 47.76 5.46
N THR A 99 -2.46 47.09 6.21
CA THR A 99 -1.81 47.71 7.37
C THR A 99 -0.69 48.70 6.97
N PRO A 100 -0.64 49.90 7.59
CA PRO A 100 0.49 50.81 7.46
C PRO A 100 1.65 50.49 8.41
N SER A 101 1.44 49.66 9.44
CA SER A 101 2.43 49.39 10.49
C SER A 101 3.48 48.36 10.07
N ASN A 102 4.76 48.72 10.13
CA ASN A 102 5.85 47.79 9.80
C ASN A 102 5.94 46.59 10.76
N GLN A 103 5.54 46.77 12.03
CA GLN A 103 5.53 45.68 13.01
C GLN A 103 4.42 44.66 12.70
N GLU A 104 3.23 45.14 12.34
CA GLU A 104 2.11 44.27 11.94
C GLU A 104 2.40 43.56 10.62
N LYS A 105 3.06 44.24 9.66
CA LYS A 105 3.52 43.60 8.42
C LYS A 105 4.45 42.43 8.70
N LEU A 106 5.42 42.61 9.59
CA LEU A 106 6.34 41.55 9.97
C LEU A 106 5.57 40.38 10.60
N LEU A 107 4.68 40.66 11.55
CA LEU A 107 3.87 39.63 12.21
C LEU A 107 3.04 38.81 11.21
N PHE A 108 2.27 39.47 10.33
CA PHE A 108 1.46 38.79 9.33
C PHE A 108 2.31 37.99 8.35
N SER A 109 3.46 38.52 7.92
CA SER A 109 4.37 37.80 7.03
C SER A 109 4.89 36.49 7.67
N THR A 110 5.25 36.53 8.96
CA THR A 110 5.67 35.34 9.70
C THR A 110 4.53 34.33 9.86
N GLN A 111 3.31 34.79 10.17
CA GLN A 111 2.15 33.89 10.30
C GLN A 111 1.79 33.22 8.96
N ILE A 112 1.84 33.97 7.84
CA ILE A 112 1.65 33.41 6.49
C ILE A 112 2.70 32.34 6.19
N GLU A 113 3.97 32.60 6.51
CA GLU A 113 5.06 31.64 6.30
C GLU A 113 4.83 30.36 7.11
N VAL A 114 4.44 30.48 8.38
CA VAL A 114 4.13 29.35 9.26
C VAL A 114 2.96 28.53 8.68
N LEU A 115 1.84 29.17 8.35
CA LEU A 115 0.68 28.48 7.79
C LEU A 115 0.97 27.83 6.43
N SER A 116 1.79 28.48 5.59
CA SER A 116 2.21 27.91 4.30
C SER A 116 3.02 26.63 4.50
N ASN A 117 3.92 26.62 5.49
CA ASN A 117 4.69 25.43 5.84
C ASN A 117 3.82 24.32 6.43
N GLU A 118 2.83 24.66 7.26
CA GLU A 118 1.85 23.70 7.76
C GLU A 118 1.01 23.09 6.63
N LEU A 119 0.61 23.88 5.64
CA LEU A 119 -0.17 23.42 4.50
C LEU A 119 0.60 22.39 3.66
N ILE A 120 1.91 22.59 3.48
CA ILE A 120 2.79 21.61 2.85
C ILE A 120 2.77 20.30 3.65
N LYS A 121 2.92 20.36 4.97
CA LYS A 121 2.89 19.16 5.84
C LYS A 121 1.56 18.42 5.77
N VAL A 122 0.44 19.14 5.70
CA VAL A 122 -0.90 18.54 5.54
C VAL A 122 -0.99 17.75 4.24
N LYS A 123 -0.59 18.35 3.11
CA LYS A 123 -0.58 17.68 1.79
C LYS A 123 0.33 16.45 1.75
N GLU A 124 1.53 16.55 2.32
CA GLU A 124 2.45 15.43 2.39
C GLU A 124 1.90 14.30 3.26
N THR A 125 1.22 14.63 4.36
CA THR A 125 0.61 13.64 5.26
C THR A 125 -0.58 12.95 4.59
N GLU A 126 -1.45 13.72 3.92
CA GLU A 126 -2.54 13.20 3.11
C GLU A 126 -2.02 12.19 2.07
N LYS A 127 -0.98 12.58 1.33
CA LYS A 127 -0.36 11.73 0.33
C LYS A 127 0.14 10.42 0.93
N ARG A 128 0.90 10.48 2.04
CA ARG A 128 1.41 9.28 2.73
C ARG A 128 0.28 8.37 3.21
N LEU A 129 -0.79 8.93 3.77
CA LEU A 129 -1.93 8.13 4.23
C LEU A 129 -2.67 7.47 3.06
N LYS A 130 -2.89 8.19 1.96
CA LYS A 130 -3.51 7.63 0.75
C LYS A 130 -2.68 6.50 0.15
N GLU A 131 -1.36 6.67 0.06
CA GLU A 131 -0.45 5.63 -0.42
C GLU A 131 -0.46 4.39 0.50
N ASN A 132 -0.33 4.61 1.82
CA ASN A 132 -0.26 3.51 2.79
C ASN A 132 -1.61 2.79 2.98
N ALA A 133 -2.76 3.47 2.84
CA ALA A 133 -4.09 2.87 2.96
C ALA A 133 -4.39 1.84 1.85
N LEU A 134 -3.66 1.87 0.74
CA LEU A 134 -3.78 0.87 -0.33
C LEU A 134 -3.16 -0.48 0.08
N GLU A 135 -2.22 -0.48 1.01
CA GLU A 135 -1.42 -1.65 1.37
C GLU A 135 -1.64 -2.13 2.80
N VAL A 136 -1.99 -1.23 3.72
CA VAL A 136 -2.05 -1.48 5.16
C VAL A 136 -3.46 -1.26 5.68
N GLU A 137 -4.15 -2.35 6.02
CA GLU A 137 -5.55 -2.32 6.51
C GLU A 137 -5.73 -1.41 7.72
N VAL A 138 -4.76 -1.39 8.65
CA VAL A 138 -4.81 -0.50 9.82
C VAL A 138 -4.82 0.97 9.39
N VAL A 139 -4.03 1.35 8.39
CA VAL A 139 -3.98 2.73 7.89
C VAL A 139 -5.28 3.10 7.18
N LYS A 140 -5.90 2.15 6.47
CA LYS A 140 -7.22 2.34 5.88
C LYS A 140 -8.26 2.67 6.95
N VAL A 141 -8.35 1.85 8.01
CA VAL A 141 -9.27 2.09 9.14
C VAL A 141 -8.99 3.43 9.82
N VAL A 142 -7.72 3.77 10.04
CA VAL A 142 -7.33 5.07 10.62
C VAL A 142 -7.75 6.24 9.74
N THR A 143 -7.63 6.10 8.42
CA THR A 143 -8.04 7.15 7.47
C THR A 143 -9.56 7.35 7.47
N GLU A 144 -10.32 6.26 7.59
CA GLU A 144 -11.78 6.31 7.75
C GLU A 144 -12.16 7.04 9.06
N ILE A 145 -11.54 6.66 10.18
CA ILE A 145 -11.77 7.32 11.49
C ILE A 145 -11.39 8.80 11.42
N LEU A 146 -10.24 9.12 10.81
CA LEU A 146 -9.78 10.50 10.67
C LEU A 146 -10.80 11.37 9.93
N ASN A 147 -11.37 10.85 8.84
CA ASN A 147 -12.36 11.56 8.04
C ASN A 147 -13.72 11.66 8.75
N GLU A 148 -14.12 10.66 9.53
CA GLU A 148 -15.43 10.63 10.19
C GLU A 148 -15.46 11.35 11.54
N LYS A 149 -14.36 11.27 12.29
CA LYS A 149 -14.32 11.63 13.72
C LYS A 149 -13.23 12.64 14.06
N GLY A 150 -12.19 12.73 13.25
CA GLY A 150 -11.08 13.67 13.44
C GLY A 150 -9.81 13.01 13.99
N ILE A 151 -8.80 13.86 14.24
CA ILE A 151 -7.45 13.41 14.62
C ILE A 151 -7.43 12.70 15.97
N ASP A 152 -8.18 13.19 16.96
CA ASP A 152 -8.08 12.69 18.33
C ASP A 152 -8.56 11.23 18.44
N GLU A 153 -9.65 10.89 17.77
CA GLU A 153 -10.18 9.53 17.70
C GLU A 153 -9.29 8.61 16.88
N ALA A 154 -8.69 9.12 15.80
CA ALA A 154 -7.75 8.36 14.99
C ALA A 154 -6.48 8.01 15.79
N LEU A 155 -5.98 8.95 16.58
CA LEU A 155 -4.85 8.73 17.50
C LEU A 155 -5.23 7.77 18.62
N ALA A 156 -6.40 7.95 19.25
CA ALA A 156 -6.86 7.06 20.31
C ALA A 156 -7.01 5.61 19.79
N TYR A 157 -7.46 5.42 18.55
CA TYR A 157 -7.48 4.09 17.93
C TYR A 157 -6.07 3.50 17.80
N LEU A 158 -5.11 4.27 17.29
CA LEU A 158 -3.71 3.85 17.15
C LEU A 158 -3.05 3.52 18.50
N GLU A 159 -3.30 4.31 19.52
CA GLU A 159 -2.75 4.13 20.87
C GLU A 159 -3.29 2.86 21.55
N ASN A 160 -4.50 2.45 21.22
CA ASN A 160 -5.13 1.24 21.75
C ASN A 160 -4.91 -0.01 20.86
N LEU A 161 -4.10 0.10 19.79
CA LEU A 161 -3.79 -1.07 18.97
C LEU A 161 -2.97 -2.08 19.76
N ASP A 162 -3.42 -3.33 19.73
CA ASP A 162 -2.63 -4.46 20.18
C ASP A 162 -1.53 -4.78 19.15
N ILE A 163 -0.42 -4.05 19.27
CA ILE A 163 0.76 -4.19 18.39
C ILE A 163 1.33 -5.61 18.48
N GLN A 164 1.22 -6.27 19.63
CA GLN A 164 1.70 -7.64 19.78
C GLN A 164 0.87 -8.59 18.92
N LYS A 165 -0.46 -8.51 19.00
CA LYS A 165 -1.36 -9.33 18.16
C LYS A 165 -1.18 -9.05 16.68
N LEU A 166 -0.97 -7.79 16.29
CA LEU A 166 -0.66 -7.45 14.89
C LEU A 166 0.68 -8.04 14.44
N THR A 167 1.69 -7.99 15.31
CA THR A 167 3.00 -8.59 15.07
C THR A 167 2.88 -10.10 14.89
N GLU A 168 2.16 -10.78 15.78
CA GLU A 168 1.90 -12.23 15.70
C GLU A 168 1.17 -12.60 14.41
N LYS A 169 0.14 -11.83 14.03
CA LYS A 169 -0.56 -12.00 12.75
C LYS A 169 0.37 -11.83 11.55
N ASN A 170 1.27 -10.85 11.58
CA ASN A 170 2.26 -10.65 10.51
C ASN A 170 3.25 -11.82 10.42
N ARG A 171 3.69 -12.38 11.56
CA ARG A 171 4.53 -13.59 11.60
C ARG A 171 3.81 -14.80 10.98
N GLU A 172 2.54 -15.00 11.30
CA GLU A 172 1.73 -16.07 10.70
C GLU A 172 1.58 -15.89 9.19
N TYR A 173 1.28 -14.66 8.74
CA TYR A 173 1.16 -14.36 7.32
C TYR A 173 2.50 -14.54 6.58
N SER A 174 3.61 -14.12 7.18
CA SER A 174 4.95 -14.32 6.66
C SER A 174 5.28 -15.81 6.46
N LYS A 175 4.93 -16.68 7.43
CA LYS A 175 5.11 -18.14 7.30
C LYS A 175 4.26 -18.72 6.16
N ALA A 176 3.00 -18.31 6.04
CA ALA A 176 2.15 -18.75 4.94
C ALA A 176 2.72 -18.34 3.56
N LEU A 177 3.30 -17.15 3.48
CA LEU A 177 3.98 -16.67 2.27
C LEU A 177 5.26 -17.47 1.95
N LEU A 178 6.05 -17.88 2.95
CA LEU A 178 7.19 -18.80 2.74
C LEU A 178 6.70 -20.13 2.18
N THR A 179 5.69 -20.74 2.81
CA THR A 179 5.11 -21.99 2.30
C THR A 179 4.61 -21.81 0.87
N GLN A 180 3.99 -20.69 0.53
CA GLN A 180 3.57 -20.41 -0.84
C GLN A 180 4.77 -20.26 -1.79
N ALA A 181 5.87 -19.64 -1.36
CA ALA A 181 7.11 -19.54 -2.12
C ALA A 181 7.71 -20.92 -2.39
N ASP A 182 7.84 -21.76 -1.36
CA ASP A 182 8.32 -23.15 -1.45
C ASP A 182 7.47 -23.97 -2.44
N LEU A 183 6.15 -23.82 -2.39
CA LEU A 183 5.23 -24.50 -3.32
C LEU A 183 5.42 -24.05 -4.78
N TYR A 184 5.73 -22.76 -5.02
CA TYR A 184 6.08 -22.29 -6.37
C TYR A 184 7.45 -22.79 -6.81
N GLU A 185 8.41 -22.88 -5.89
CA GLU A 185 9.73 -23.43 -6.17
C GLU A 185 9.65 -24.91 -6.57
N LEU A 186 8.87 -25.73 -5.84
CA LEU A 186 8.60 -27.13 -6.20
C LEU A 186 7.95 -27.29 -7.58
N ARG A 187 7.25 -26.26 -8.05
CA ARG A 187 6.67 -26.20 -9.40
C ARG A 187 7.60 -25.62 -10.46
N ASN A 188 8.85 -25.30 -10.10
CA ASN A 188 9.83 -24.58 -10.92
C ASN A 188 9.34 -23.20 -11.40
N GLU A 189 8.42 -22.57 -10.67
CA GLU A 189 7.87 -21.25 -10.95
C GLU A 189 8.70 -20.15 -10.22
N HIS A 190 10.01 -20.10 -10.49
CA HIS A 190 11.00 -19.31 -9.74
C HIS A 190 10.68 -17.80 -9.64
N LEU A 191 10.09 -17.19 -10.68
CA LEU A 191 9.68 -15.78 -10.60
C LEU A 191 8.59 -15.55 -9.55
N LYS A 192 7.65 -16.50 -9.41
CA LYS A 192 6.61 -16.43 -8.39
C LYS A 192 7.19 -16.77 -7.02
N ALA A 193 8.02 -17.82 -6.92
CA ALA A 193 8.70 -18.17 -5.68
C ALA A 193 9.46 -16.97 -5.10
N ASN A 194 10.32 -16.34 -5.91
CA ASN A 194 11.07 -15.13 -5.53
C ASN A 194 10.16 -14.00 -5.04
N LYS A 195 9.03 -13.75 -5.73
CA LYS A 195 8.05 -12.74 -5.30
C LYS A 195 7.52 -13.02 -3.89
N TYR A 196 7.20 -14.27 -3.58
CA TYR A 196 6.62 -14.64 -2.28
C TYR A 196 7.65 -14.71 -1.16
N TYR A 197 8.90 -15.10 -1.44
CA TYR A 197 10.00 -14.95 -0.47
C TYR A 197 10.23 -13.48 -0.10
N ILE A 198 10.31 -12.58 -1.08
CA ILE A 198 10.43 -11.13 -0.84
C ILE A 198 9.23 -10.60 -0.04
N LYS A 199 8.02 -11.04 -0.38
CA LYS A 199 6.81 -10.62 0.35
C LYS A 199 6.86 -11.09 1.81
N SER A 200 7.31 -12.33 2.06
CA SER A 200 7.41 -12.90 3.40
C SER A 200 8.34 -12.08 4.32
N ILE A 201 9.55 -11.76 3.86
CA ILE A 201 10.51 -10.94 4.64
C ILE A 201 10.01 -9.50 4.82
N GLY A 202 9.08 -9.02 3.98
CA GLY A 202 8.42 -7.73 4.15
C GLY A 202 7.42 -7.71 5.32
N PHE A 203 6.79 -8.85 5.63
CA PHE A 203 5.85 -8.96 6.75
C PHE A 203 6.53 -9.26 8.09
N ASP A 204 7.55 -10.11 8.07
CA ASP A 204 8.31 -10.48 9.26
C ASP A 204 9.76 -10.69 8.90
N ARG A 205 10.54 -9.63 9.07
CA ARG A 205 11.98 -9.66 8.86
C ARG A 205 12.65 -10.14 10.13
N ASN A 206 13.07 -11.40 10.11
CA ASN A 206 13.91 -11.99 11.14
C ASN A 206 15.03 -12.81 10.49
N PHE A 207 15.97 -13.26 11.31
CA PHE A 207 17.13 -14.03 10.84
C PHE A 207 16.71 -15.26 10.04
N SER A 208 15.80 -16.08 10.57
CA SER A 208 15.37 -17.34 9.95
C SER A 208 14.72 -17.12 8.58
N ASN A 209 13.74 -16.23 8.48
CA ASN A 209 13.06 -15.94 7.21
C ASN A 209 14.02 -15.35 6.17
N SER A 210 14.93 -14.48 6.60
CA SER A 210 15.92 -13.87 5.71
C SER A 210 16.93 -14.90 5.20
N LEU A 211 17.37 -15.83 6.06
CA LEU A 211 18.29 -16.90 5.69
C LEU A 211 17.65 -17.89 4.71
N ILE A 212 16.37 -18.24 4.89
CA ILE A 212 15.62 -19.06 3.92
C ILE A 212 15.65 -18.42 2.52
N TYR A 213 15.44 -17.10 2.44
CA TYR A 213 15.49 -16.40 1.16
C TYR A 213 16.92 -16.35 0.57
N VAL A 214 17.94 -16.17 1.42
CA VAL A 214 19.36 -16.26 1.01
C VAL A 214 19.67 -17.62 0.42
N ASP A 215 19.23 -18.70 1.07
CA ASP A 215 19.45 -20.07 0.60
C ASP A 215 18.77 -20.31 -0.75
N TYR A 216 17.53 -19.84 -0.92
CA TYR A 216 16.85 -19.86 -2.20
C TYR A 216 17.66 -19.15 -3.29
N LEU A 217 18.13 -17.92 -3.04
CA LEU A 217 18.94 -17.17 -4.00
C LEU A 217 20.24 -17.89 -4.35
N ALA A 218 20.88 -18.52 -3.37
CA ALA A 218 22.11 -19.29 -3.57
C ALA A 218 21.87 -20.51 -4.47
N GLN A 219 20.74 -21.21 -4.31
CA GLN A 219 20.33 -22.32 -5.19
C GLN A 219 20.09 -21.87 -6.63
N GLN A 220 19.60 -20.65 -6.83
CA GLN A 220 19.43 -20.04 -8.15
C GLN A 220 20.74 -19.47 -8.75
N ASN A 221 21.89 -19.64 -8.07
CA ASN A 221 23.18 -19.05 -8.45
C ASN A 221 23.18 -17.51 -8.52
N GLU A 222 22.28 -16.86 -7.79
CA GLU A 222 22.11 -15.41 -7.77
C GLU A 222 23.07 -14.76 -6.74
N ASN A 223 24.37 -15.03 -6.88
CA ASN A 223 25.39 -14.72 -5.86
C ASN A 223 25.49 -13.23 -5.49
N ILE A 224 25.23 -12.33 -6.45
CA ILE A 224 25.18 -10.87 -6.18
C ILE A 224 24.00 -10.53 -5.25
N LYS A 225 22.83 -11.16 -5.49
CA LYS A 225 21.64 -10.94 -4.66
C LYS A 225 21.83 -11.56 -3.27
N VAL A 226 22.51 -12.70 -3.18
CA VAL A 226 22.89 -13.32 -1.90
C VAL A 226 23.70 -12.35 -1.04
N LEU A 227 24.82 -11.82 -1.55
CA LEU A 227 25.65 -10.89 -0.76
C LEU A 227 24.88 -9.62 -0.39
N LYS A 228 24.10 -9.08 -1.33
CA LYS A 228 23.25 -7.90 -1.05
C LYS A 228 22.25 -8.18 0.07
N GLN A 229 21.61 -9.34 0.07
CA GLN A 229 20.64 -9.69 1.11
C GLN A 229 21.32 -9.90 2.46
N LEU A 230 22.51 -10.49 2.49
CA LEU A 230 23.31 -10.64 3.71
C LEU A 230 23.75 -9.27 4.27
N GLN A 231 24.16 -8.33 3.43
CA GLN A 231 24.46 -6.96 3.86
C GLN A 231 23.22 -6.24 4.41
N ILE A 232 22.04 -6.47 3.84
CA ILE A 232 20.79 -5.95 4.39
C ILE A 232 20.50 -6.56 5.77
N MET A 233 20.72 -7.87 5.94
CA MET A 233 20.57 -8.52 7.25
C MET A 233 21.50 -7.90 8.29
N GLU A 234 22.76 -7.61 7.93
CA GLU A 234 23.73 -6.97 8.82
C GLU A 234 23.26 -5.61 9.35
N LEU A 235 22.63 -4.83 8.47
CA LEU A 235 22.16 -3.47 8.79
C LEU A 235 20.86 -3.46 9.59
N GLU A 236 19.98 -4.45 9.38
CA GLU A 236 18.61 -4.42 9.87
C GLU A 236 18.33 -5.37 11.03
N LEU A 237 19.19 -6.37 11.27
CA LEU A 237 18.94 -7.41 12.26
C LEU A 237 19.91 -7.32 13.45
N VAL A 238 19.37 -7.64 14.61
CA VAL A 238 20.17 -7.97 15.80
C VAL A 238 20.30 -9.48 15.86
N PHE A 239 21.55 -9.96 15.85
CA PHE A 239 21.84 -11.38 15.91
C PHE A 239 22.08 -11.82 17.35
N SER A 240 21.52 -12.96 17.73
CA SER A 240 22.10 -13.74 18.84
C SER A 240 23.51 -14.22 18.50
N GLN A 241 24.25 -14.71 19.49
CA GLN A 241 25.62 -15.19 19.27
C GLN A 241 25.66 -16.33 18.23
N ASP A 242 24.74 -17.28 18.33
CA ASP A 242 24.64 -18.42 17.39
C ASP A 242 24.28 -17.96 15.97
N GLU A 243 23.32 -17.05 15.85
CA GLU A 243 22.91 -16.49 14.55
C GLU A 243 24.04 -15.67 13.92
N LYS A 244 24.80 -14.91 14.71
CA LYS A 244 25.92 -14.11 14.20
C LYS A 244 26.99 -15.01 13.59
N ILE A 245 27.26 -16.15 14.20
CA ILE A 245 28.21 -17.12 13.66
C ILE A 245 27.75 -17.67 12.30
N ILE A 246 26.48 -18.07 12.19
CA ILE A 246 25.90 -18.55 10.93
C ILE A 246 25.93 -17.44 9.88
N PHE A 247 25.54 -16.21 10.26
CA PHE A 247 25.58 -15.03 9.41
C PHE A 247 26.98 -14.78 8.86
N LEU A 248 28.01 -14.76 9.72
CA LEU A 248 29.40 -14.53 9.34
C LEU A 248 29.90 -15.59 8.35
N GLY A 249 29.55 -16.86 8.56
CA GLY A 249 29.86 -17.92 7.60
C GLY A 249 29.19 -17.70 6.24
N SER A 250 27.92 -17.30 6.24
CA SER A 250 27.16 -17.02 5.02
C SER A 250 27.70 -15.81 4.26
N ILE A 251 28.01 -14.70 4.94
CA ILE A 251 28.55 -13.49 4.29
C ILE A 251 29.98 -13.70 3.80
N ALA A 252 30.80 -14.44 4.53
CA ALA A 252 32.13 -14.84 4.08
C ALA A 252 32.08 -15.65 2.78
N ASN A 253 31.15 -16.61 2.69
CA ASN A 253 30.92 -17.36 1.44
C ASN A 253 30.41 -16.44 0.32
N GLY A 254 29.55 -15.48 0.64
CA GLY A 254 29.10 -14.44 -0.30
C GLY A 254 30.25 -13.62 -0.88
N TYR A 255 31.15 -13.12 -0.03
CA TYR A 255 32.36 -12.41 -0.42
C TYR A 255 33.30 -13.28 -1.26
N TYR A 256 33.53 -14.52 -0.83
CA TYR A 256 34.38 -15.48 -1.54
C TYR A 256 33.89 -15.71 -2.97
N LYS A 257 32.58 -15.91 -3.17
CA LYS A 257 31.99 -16.09 -4.51
C LYS A 257 32.10 -14.84 -5.41
N GLN A 258 32.38 -13.67 -4.84
CA GLN A 258 32.65 -12.43 -5.57
C GLN A 258 34.14 -12.09 -5.66
N ASN A 259 35.03 -13.02 -5.28
CA ASN A 259 36.48 -12.83 -5.24
C ASN A 259 36.94 -11.72 -4.27
N GLN A 260 36.12 -11.39 -3.27
CA GLN A 260 36.45 -10.47 -2.19
C GLN A 260 37.11 -11.26 -1.05
N PHE A 261 38.33 -11.74 -1.31
CA PHE A 261 38.96 -12.74 -0.44
C PHE A 261 39.37 -12.20 0.93
N LEU A 262 39.73 -10.91 1.02
CA LEU A 262 40.10 -10.29 2.30
C LEU A 262 38.89 -10.19 3.22
N GLU A 263 37.77 -9.69 2.71
CA GLU A 263 36.51 -9.58 3.45
C GLU A 263 35.96 -10.97 3.83
N ALA A 264 36.15 -11.97 2.97
CA ALA A 264 35.81 -13.35 3.28
C ALA A 264 36.67 -13.91 4.43
N GLU A 265 37.99 -13.70 4.38
CA GLU A 265 38.92 -14.16 5.41
C GLU A 265 38.62 -13.51 6.78
N GLU A 266 38.37 -12.20 6.79
CA GLU A 266 37.99 -11.46 8.01
C GLU A 266 36.72 -12.04 8.64
N ALA A 267 35.66 -12.23 7.84
CA ALA A 267 34.39 -12.77 8.34
C ALA A 267 34.52 -14.23 8.83
N TYR A 268 35.29 -15.08 8.13
CA TYR A 268 35.55 -16.45 8.60
C TYR A 268 36.33 -16.48 9.91
N ASN A 269 37.31 -15.58 10.07
CA ASN A 269 38.09 -15.49 11.30
C ASN A 269 37.22 -15.02 12.48
N GLU A 270 36.36 -14.02 12.29
CA GLU A 270 35.42 -13.59 13.33
C GLU A 270 34.46 -14.73 13.72
N ALA A 271 33.93 -15.48 12.74
CA ALA A 271 33.06 -16.63 13.02
C ALA A 271 33.79 -17.71 13.85
N LEU A 272 35.06 -17.98 13.52
CA LEU A 272 35.88 -18.96 14.22
C LEU A 272 36.20 -18.55 15.65
N GLU A 273 36.47 -17.26 15.89
CA GLU A 273 36.68 -16.73 17.24
C GLU A 273 35.43 -16.90 18.11
N LEU A 274 34.25 -16.57 17.57
CA LEU A 274 32.98 -16.73 18.27
C LEU A 274 32.67 -18.21 18.56
N TYR A 275 32.90 -19.11 17.59
CA TYR A 275 32.75 -20.55 17.81
C TYR A 275 33.67 -21.07 18.92
N ARG A 276 34.93 -20.62 18.96
CA ARG A 276 35.89 -21.00 20.00
C ARG A 276 35.46 -20.51 21.37
N ALA A 277 34.94 -19.28 21.47
CA ALA A 277 34.42 -18.74 22.72
C ALA A 277 33.23 -19.55 23.24
N LEU A 278 32.30 -19.94 22.37
CA LEU A 278 31.17 -20.82 22.75
C LEU A 278 31.65 -22.18 23.26
N ALA A 279 32.64 -22.79 22.59
CA ALA A 279 33.18 -24.08 22.99
C ALA A 279 33.94 -24.06 24.33
N GLN A 280 34.39 -22.89 24.79
CA GLN A 280 35.05 -22.74 26.10
C GLN A 280 34.06 -22.50 27.24
N ASN A 281 32.86 -22.00 26.93
CA ASN A 281 31.84 -21.60 27.91
C ASN A 281 30.74 -22.65 28.13
N ASN A 282 30.69 -23.70 27.29
CA ASN A 282 29.78 -24.85 27.39
C ASN A 282 30.53 -26.11 27.83
#